data_AF-I4C6C9-F1
#
_entry.id   AF-I4C6C9-F1
#
_cell.length_a   1.000
_cell.length_b   1.000
_cell.length_c   1.000
_cell.angle_alpha   90.00
_cell.angle_beta   90.00
_cell.angle_gamma   90.00
#
_symmetry.space_group_name_H-M   'P 1'
#
loop_
_entity.id
_entity.type
_entity.pdbx_description
1 polymer ?
#
loop_
_entity_poly.entity_id
_entity_poly.type
_entity_poly.pdbx_seq_one_letter_code
_entity_poly.pdbx_strand_id
1 'polypeptide(L)'
;MAVTLINAFEVPPGKEQEALEFWERVAEFMKRQPGYISTRLHRAIVPWARFHLINIAEWQSAEDFQAVIGSEEFKELTEPYSEIFPHYPGLYEVIRT
;
A
#
# COMPACT_ATOMS: atom_id res chain seq x y z
N MET A 1 -19.31 2.73 1.15
CA MET A 1 -19.05 1.89 2.35
C MET A 1 -17.56 1.85 2.55
N ALA A 2 -17.08 1.75 3.79
CA ALA A 2 -15.65 1.63 4.03
C ALA A 2 -15.10 0.36 3.39
N VAL A 3 -13.89 0.45 2.82
CA VAL A 3 -13.20 -0.65 2.15
C VAL A 3 -11.82 -0.86 2.75
N THR A 4 -11.32 -2.08 2.66
CA THR A 4 -9.97 -2.43 3.09
C THR A 4 -9.07 -2.59 1.86
N LEU A 5 -8.06 -1.75 1.75
CA LEU A 5 -6.94 -1.98 0.84
C LEU A 5 -6.02 -3.04 1.44
N ILE A 6 -5.75 -4.09 0.68
CA ILE A 6 -4.65 -5.02 0.97
C ILE A 6 -3.69 -4.90 -0.21
N ASN A 7 -2.46 -4.46 0.07
CA ASN A 7 -1.41 -4.33 -0.93
C ASN A 7 -0.18 -5.13 -0.49
N ALA A 8 0.11 -6.20 -1.22
CA ALA A 8 1.21 -7.10 -0.94
C ALA A 8 2.43 -6.73 -1.79
N PHE A 9 3.60 -6.63 -1.18
CA PHE A 9 4.85 -6.23 -1.83
C PHE A 9 5.84 -7.40 -1.86
N GLU A 10 6.42 -7.64 -3.03
CA GLU A 10 7.65 -8.43 -3.16
C GLU A 10 8.83 -7.49 -2.89
N VAL A 11 9.73 -7.88 -1.98
CA VAL A 11 10.89 -7.08 -1.59
C VAL A 11 12.16 -7.88 -1.85
N PRO A 12 13.04 -7.44 -2.77
CA PRO A 12 14.29 -8.14 -3.02
C PRO A 12 15.17 -8.25 -1.75
N PRO A 13 15.97 -9.32 -1.60
CA PRO A 13 16.90 -9.45 -0.48
C PRO A 13 17.82 -8.23 -0.35
N GLY A 14 17.94 -7.70 0.86
CA GLY A 14 18.77 -6.52 1.15
C GLY A 14 18.14 -5.16 0.81
N LYS A 15 16.90 -5.13 0.28
CA LYS A 15 16.19 -3.91 -0.10
C LYS A 15 15.09 -3.47 0.88
N GLU A 16 14.97 -4.12 2.04
CA GLU A 16 13.91 -3.81 3.02
C GLU A 16 13.91 -2.34 3.43
N GLN A 17 15.05 -1.78 3.80
CA GLN A 17 15.13 -0.39 4.26
C GLN A 17 14.66 0.60 3.19
N GLU A 18 15.06 0.40 1.93
CA GLU A 18 14.62 1.21 0.80
C GLU A 18 13.10 1.06 0.55
N ALA A 19 12.56 -0.15 0.71
CA ALA A 19 11.13 -0.40 0.61
C ALA A 19 10.34 0.31 1.73
N LEU A 20 10.89 0.37 2.96
CA LEU A 20 10.28 1.09 4.08
C LEU A 20 10.27 2.59 3.83
N GLU A 21 11.38 3.17 3.39
CA GLU A 21 11.46 4.61 3.06
C GLU A 21 10.50 4.98 1.92
N PHE A 22 10.39 4.11 0.91
CA PHE A 22 9.39 4.28 -0.14
C PHE A 22 7.97 4.26 0.43
N TRP A 23 7.64 3.22 1.20
CA TRP A 23 6.31 3.07 1.78
C TRP A 23 5.95 4.24 2.69
N GLU A 24 6.88 4.73 3.53
CA GLU A 24 6.64 5.86 4.44
C GLU A 24 6.30 7.14 3.68
N ARG A 25 7.02 7.46 2.59
CA ARG A 25 6.71 8.64 1.77
C ARG A 25 5.32 8.54 1.14
N VAL A 26 4.97 7.37 0.60
CA VAL A 26 3.63 7.12 0.04
C VAL A 26 2.57 7.19 1.14
N ALA A 27 2.82 6.63 2.32
CA ALA A 27 1.89 6.67 3.44
C ALA A 27 1.64 8.10 3.93
N GLU A 28 2.67 8.94 4.02
CA GLU A 28 2.54 10.36 4.37
C GLU A 28 1.72 11.16 3.35
N PHE A 29 1.87 10.84 2.06
CA PHE A 29 1.01 11.38 1.02
C PHE A 29 -0.44 10.92 1.19
N MET A 30 -0.67 9.61 1.35
CA MET A 30 -2.00 9.02 1.46
C MET A 30 -2.78 9.52 2.69
N LYS A 31 -2.10 9.75 3.83
CA LYS A 31 -2.70 10.29 5.07
C LYS A 31 -3.39 11.65 4.90
N ARG A 32 -2.99 12.42 3.88
CA ARG A 32 -3.51 13.77 3.62
C ARG A 32 -4.70 13.78 2.66
N GLN A 33 -5.04 12.62 2.10
CA GLN A 33 -6.07 12.51 1.08
C GLN A 33 -7.48 12.39 1.68
N PRO A 34 -8.51 12.95 1.01
CA PRO A 34 -9.89 12.69 1.37
C PRO A 34 -10.18 11.18 1.42
N GLY A 35 -10.95 10.75 2.41
CA GLY A 35 -11.35 9.35 2.55
C GLY A 35 -10.32 8.42 3.21
N TYR A 36 -9.09 8.87 3.49
CA TYR A 36 -8.13 8.08 4.28
C TYR A 36 -8.63 7.85 5.71
N ILE A 37 -8.52 6.60 6.21
CA ILE A 37 -8.85 6.26 7.60
C ILE A 37 -7.58 5.82 8.34
N SER A 38 -6.92 4.77 7.86
CA SER A 38 -5.73 4.22 8.50
C SER A 38 -4.86 3.43 7.53
N THR A 39 -3.60 3.20 7.91
CA THR A 39 -2.69 2.29 7.21
C THR A 39 -1.77 1.61 8.21
N ARG A 40 -1.47 0.33 7.98
CA ARG A 40 -0.57 -0.49 8.78
C ARG A 40 0.27 -1.36 7.86
N LEU A 41 1.59 -1.23 7.98
CA LEU A 41 2.54 -2.11 7.31
C LEU A 41 2.86 -3.32 8.18
N HIS A 42 2.78 -4.50 7.58
CA HIS A 42 3.10 -5.76 8.22
C HIS A 42 4.34 -6.34 7.55
N ARG A 43 5.25 -6.89 8.35
CA ARG A 43 6.42 -7.61 7.88
C ARG A 43 6.24 -9.10 8.08
N ALA A 44 6.65 -9.89 7.10
CA ALA A 44 6.72 -11.34 7.25
C ALA A 44 7.70 -11.72 8.37
N ILE A 45 7.28 -12.64 9.24
CA ILE A 45 8.14 -13.21 10.29
C ILE A 45 8.96 -14.39 9.71
N VAL A 46 8.40 -15.08 8.73
CA VAL A 46 8.99 -16.28 8.14
C VAL A 46 9.68 -15.95 6.82
N PRO A 47 10.90 -16.47 6.58
CA PRO A 47 11.70 -16.10 5.41
C PRO A 47 11.18 -16.66 4.08
N TRP A 48 10.23 -17.62 4.11
CA TRP A 48 9.64 -18.21 2.90
C TRP A 48 8.35 -17.54 2.46
N ALA A 49 7.92 -16.47 3.15
CA ALA A 49 6.76 -15.71 2.70
C ALA A 49 7.08 -15.04 1.37
N ARG A 50 6.21 -15.23 0.36
CA ARG A 50 6.34 -14.58 -0.94
C ARG A 50 6.34 -13.05 -0.82
N PHE A 51 5.41 -12.53 -0.03
CA PHE A 51 5.26 -11.10 0.21
C PHE A 51 5.91 -10.75 1.53
N HIS A 52 7.05 -10.07 1.45
CA HIS A 52 7.81 -9.69 2.63
C HIS A 52 7.14 -8.57 3.42
N LEU A 53 6.46 -7.66 2.72
CA LEU A 53 5.67 -6.59 3.31
C LEU A 53 4.22 -6.64 2.82
N ILE A 54 3.26 -6.40 3.71
CA ILE A 54 1.84 -6.27 3.39
C ILE A 54 1.29 -5.00 4.04
N ASN A 55 0.83 -4.08 3.22
CA ASN A 55 0.10 -2.91 3.68
C ASN A 55 -1.39 -3.23 3.78
N ILE A 56 -1.99 -2.99 4.95
CA ILE A 56 -3.44 -3.05 5.14
C ILE A 56 -3.90 -1.64 5.53
N ALA A 57 -4.77 -1.06 4.72
CA ALA A 57 -5.30 0.27 4.92
C ALA A 57 -6.82 0.31 4.84
N GLU A 58 -7.43 1.27 5.51
CA GLU A 58 -8.87 1.49 5.50
C GLU A 58 -9.17 2.83 4.81
N TRP A 59 -10.19 2.82 3.96
CA TRP A 59 -10.68 3.99 3.23
C TRP A 59 -12.19 4.11 3.39
N GLN A 60 -12.71 5.34 3.38
CA GLN A 60 -14.15 5.62 3.52
C GLN A 60 -14.98 5.06 2.36
N SER A 61 -14.40 5.02 1.15
CA SER A 61 -15.03 4.49 -0.04
C SER A 61 -14.00 3.99 -1.07
N ALA A 62 -14.45 3.19 -2.04
CA ALA A 62 -13.60 2.78 -3.16
C ALA A 62 -13.28 3.95 -4.09
N GLU A 63 -14.23 4.87 -4.23
CA GLU A 63 -14.15 6.06 -5.06
C GLU A 63 -13.07 7.03 -4.56
N ASP A 64 -13.00 7.26 -3.24
CA ASP A 64 -11.95 8.10 -2.63
C ASP A 64 -10.56 7.54 -2.92
N PHE A 65 -10.38 6.21 -2.75
CA PHE A 65 -9.11 5.56 -3.05
C PHE A 65 -8.75 5.65 -4.54
N GLN A 66 -9.72 5.36 -5.42
CA GLN A 66 -9.53 5.41 -6.88
C GLN A 66 -9.16 6.80 -7.38
N ALA A 67 -9.77 7.86 -6.82
CA ALA A 67 -9.46 9.24 -7.17
C ALA A 67 -7.98 9.58 -6.87
N VAL A 68 -7.46 9.11 -5.73
CA VAL A 68 -6.07 9.34 -5.34
C VAL A 68 -5.10 8.60 -6.25
N ILE A 69 -5.30 7.29 -6.47
CA ILE A 69 -4.36 6.51 -7.29
C ILE A 69 -4.39 6.87 -8.78
N GLY A 70 -5.47 7.52 -9.23
CA GLY A 70 -5.59 8.05 -10.59
C GLY A 70 -4.89 9.40 -10.78
N SER A 71 -4.50 10.08 -9.70
CA SER A 71 -3.87 11.41 -9.75
C SER A 71 -2.45 11.37 -10.31
N GLU A 72 -2.02 12.47 -10.93
CA GLU A 72 -0.65 12.57 -11.45
C GLU A 72 0.38 12.59 -10.31
N GLU A 73 0.07 13.29 -9.22
CA GLU A 73 0.95 13.36 -8.04
C GLU A 73 1.23 11.97 -7.45
N PHE A 74 0.24 11.08 -7.41
CA PHE A 74 0.45 9.70 -6.97
C PHE A 74 1.32 8.90 -7.94
N LYS A 75 1.14 9.08 -9.26
CA LYS A 75 1.95 8.40 -10.28
C LYS A 75 3.40 8.84 -10.20
N GLU A 76 3.66 10.15 -10.18
CA GLU A 76 5.01 10.70 -10.06
C GLU A 76 5.72 10.21 -8.79
N LEU A 77 4.99 10.10 -7.67
CA LEU A 77 5.52 9.61 -6.40
C LEU A 77 5.91 8.12 -6.45
N THR A 78 5.21 7.31 -7.26
CA THR A 78 5.31 5.84 -7.22
C THR A 78 6.02 5.22 -8.43
N GLU A 79 6.01 5.87 -9.59
CA GLU A 79 6.62 5.41 -10.84
C GLU A 79 8.09 4.95 -10.65
N PRO A 80 8.98 5.70 -9.95
CA PRO A 80 10.39 5.31 -9.82
C PRO A 80 10.63 3.99 -9.09
N TYR A 81 9.63 3.48 -8.38
CA TYR A 81 9.74 2.31 -7.50
C TYR A 81 8.89 1.13 -7.95
N SER A 82 8.03 1.32 -8.95
CA SER A 82 7.08 0.32 -9.45
C SER A 82 7.76 -0.96 -9.96
N GLU A 83 8.92 -0.83 -10.61
CA GLU A 83 9.73 -1.97 -11.08
C GLU A 83 10.62 -2.58 -9.99
N ILE A 84 11.00 -1.78 -8.98
CA ILE A 84 11.89 -2.21 -7.88
C ILE A 84 11.12 -3.03 -6.85
N PHE A 85 9.89 -2.61 -6.54
CA PHE A 85 9.01 -3.24 -5.57
C PHE A 85 7.68 -3.63 -6.23
N PRO A 86 7.64 -4.76 -6.97
CA PRO A 86 6.40 -5.31 -7.50
C PRO A 86 5.38 -5.46 -6.37
N HIS A 87 4.16 -4.98 -6.62
CA HIS A 87 3.11 -5.00 -5.62
C HIS A 87 1.73 -5.22 -6.23
N TYR A 88 0.80 -5.66 -5.39
CA TYR A 88 -0.48 -6.22 -5.82
C TYR A 88 -1.60 -5.63 -4.96
N PRO A 89 -2.07 -4.41 -5.28
CA PRO A 89 -3.11 -3.74 -4.51
C PRO A 89 -4.49 -4.26 -4.90
N GLY A 90 -5.34 -4.50 -3.90
CA GLY A 90 -6.76 -4.81 -4.08
C GLY A 90 -7.62 -4.18 -2.99
N LEU A 91 -8.87 -3.85 -3.34
CA LEU A 91 -9.89 -3.41 -2.39
C LEU A 91 -10.81 -4.57 -2.02
N TYR A 92 -11.11 -4.69 -0.73
CA TYR A 92 -11.84 -5.80 -0.14
C TYR A 92 -12.91 -5.31 0.84
N GLU A 93 -13.93 -6.14 1.02
CA GLU A 93 -14.93 -6.02 2.08
C GLU A 93 -14.72 -7.13 3.11
N VAL A 94 -14.99 -6.83 4.39
CA VAL A 94 -14.99 -7.85 5.44
C VAL A 94 -16.31 -8.60 5.39
N ILE A 95 -16.27 -9.87 4.98
CA ILE A 95 -17.48 -10.70 4.88
C ILE A 95 -17.73 -11.58 6.11
N ARG A 96 -16.73 -11.82 6.98
CA ARG A 96 -16.80 -12.68 8.19
C ARG A 96 -15.78 -12.25 9.26
N THR A 97 -16.04 -12.58 10.53
CA THR A 97 -15.15 -12.33 11.70
C THR A 97 -15.11 -13.52 12.63
#